data_AF-A0AAD2SRR8-F1
#
_entry.id   AF-A0AAD2SRR8-F1
#
_cell.length_a   1.000
_cell.length_b   1.000
_cell.length_c   1.000
_cell.angle_alpha   90.00
_cell.angle_beta   90.00
_cell.angle_gamma   90.00
#
_symmetry.space_group_name_H-M   'P 1'
#
loop_
_entity.id
_entity.type
_entity.pdbx_description
1 polymer ?
#
loop_
_entity_poly.entity_id
_entity_poly.type
_entity_poly.pdbx_seq_one_letter_code
_entity_poly.pdbx_strand_id
1 'polypeptide(L)'
;MELSPQHYLAEQMSDLVIWLGRKGRIGKYLYQGLRNSWVTTIHYALDVMGMKLHDFLIGLAKVHDGDFNDPYGKQEGMRLGTTTVVASIYEKVNAPELSLEERRATAQLTLDESQHECFLRLELRLSPGKQKLMLSNLSQMENLVSRLAFYDRKLIRDRKLDPDFAKL
;
A
#
# COMPACT_ATOMS: atom_id res chain seq x y z
N MET A 1 5.17 -16.26 9.96
CA MET A 1 5.90 -16.11 8.69
C MET A 1 5.52 -14.76 8.14
N GLU A 2 6.52 -13.95 7.81
CA GLU A 2 6.33 -12.63 7.19
C GLU A 2 6.97 -12.68 5.82
N LEU A 3 6.29 -12.12 4.82
CA LEU A 3 6.70 -12.13 3.43
C LEU A 3 6.37 -10.78 2.82
N SER A 4 7.29 -10.27 2.00
CA SER A 4 7.07 -9.14 1.11
C SER A 4 7.09 -9.67 -0.33
N PRO A 5 5.95 -10.15 -0.87
CA PRO A 5 5.91 -10.87 -2.15
C PRO A 5 6.54 -10.11 -3.32
N GLN A 6 6.54 -8.78 -3.27
CA GLN A 6 7.15 -7.93 -4.29
C GLN A 6 8.67 -8.12 -4.45
N HIS A 7 9.35 -8.72 -3.46
CA HIS A 7 10.79 -8.97 -3.51
C HIS A 7 11.15 -10.40 -3.96
N TYR A 8 10.15 -11.19 -4.38
CA TYR A 8 10.36 -12.59 -4.77
C TYR A 8 9.80 -12.88 -6.15
N LEU A 9 10.55 -13.65 -6.93
CA LEU A 9 10.06 -14.26 -8.15
C LEU A 9 9.06 -15.39 -7.82
N ALA A 10 8.18 -15.69 -8.76
CA ALA A 10 7.21 -16.78 -8.61
C ALA A 10 7.89 -18.14 -8.33
N GLU A 11 9.06 -18.39 -8.94
CA GLU A 11 9.87 -19.57 -8.69
C GLU A 11 10.39 -19.62 -7.25
N GLN A 12 10.93 -18.51 -6.73
CA GLN A 12 11.43 -18.43 -5.35
C GLN A 12 10.31 -18.69 -4.32
N MET A 13 9.10 -18.20 -4.60
CA MET A 13 7.94 -18.48 -3.77
C MET A 13 7.52 -19.95 -3.85
N SER A 14 7.59 -20.56 -5.03
CA SER A 14 7.32 -21.98 -5.24
C SER A 14 8.35 -22.86 -4.52
N ASP A 15 9.62 -22.52 -4.62
CA ASP A 15 10.73 -23.20 -3.96
C ASP A 15 10.58 -23.18 -2.44
N LEU A 16 10.14 -22.06 -1.88
CA LEU A 16 9.85 -21.95 -0.45
C LEU A 16 8.75 -22.93 -0.02
N VAL A 17 7.66 -23.03 -0.78
CA VAL A 17 6.56 -23.97 -0.50
C VAL A 17 7.04 -25.42 -0.65
N ILE A 18 7.81 -25.73 -1.69
CA ILE A 18 8.39 -27.07 -1.91
C ILE A 18 9.32 -27.43 -0.75
N TRP A 19 10.20 -26.51 -0.35
CA TRP A 19 11.14 -26.70 0.74
C TRP A 19 10.42 -26.97 2.07
N LEU A 20 9.35 -26.21 2.37
CA LEU A 20 8.49 -26.45 3.54
C LEU A 20 7.81 -27.83 3.49
N GLY A 21 7.47 -28.31 2.29
CA GLY A 21 6.86 -29.61 2.04
C GLY A 21 7.81 -30.82 2.14
N ARG A 22 9.13 -30.62 2.27
CA ARG A 22 10.09 -31.73 2.35
C ARG A 22 9.96 -32.53 3.66
N LYS A 23 10.27 -33.84 3.60
CA LYS A 23 10.34 -34.72 4.77
C LYS A 23 11.35 -34.17 5.79
N GLY A 24 10.97 -34.09 7.06
CA GLY A 24 11.76 -33.44 8.12
C GLY A 24 11.43 -31.96 8.35
N ARG A 25 10.53 -31.37 7.54
CA ARG A 25 9.92 -30.05 7.76
C ARG A 25 8.45 -30.23 8.16
N ILE A 26 7.58 -29.33 7.71
CA ILE A 26 6.14 -29.43 7.97
C ILE A 26 5.46 -30.48 7.08
N GLY A 27 6.04 -30.81 5.92
CA GLY A 27 5.71 -32.02 5.16
C GLY A 27 4.22 -32.19 4.93
N LYS A 28 3.66 -33.32 5.40
CA LYS A 28 2.22 -33.64 5.27
C LYS A 28 1.29 -32.63 5.96
N TYR A 29 1.78 -31.84 6.91
CA TYR A 29 1.00 -30.82 7.61
C TYR A 29 0.99 -29.46 6.89
N LEU A 30 1.77 -29.28 5.81
CA LEU A 30 1.84 -28.01 5.08
C LEU A 30 0.46 -27.57 4.60
N TYR A 31 -0.28 -28.45 3.92
CA TYR A 31 -1.61 -28.13 3.40
C TYR A 31 -2.59 -27.78 4.52
N GLN A 32 -2.62 -28.58 5.59
CA GLN A 32 -3.49 -28.33 6.75
C GLN A 32 -3.13 -27.00 7.44
N GLY A 33 -1.83 -26.70 7.55
CA GLY A 33 -1.31 -25.45 8.08
C GLY A 33 -1.74 -24.25 7.25
N LEU A 34 -1.56 -24.29 5.93
CA LEU A 34 -1.99 -23.21 5.02
C LEU A 34 -3.51 -23.02 5.05
N ARG A 35 -4.28 -24.12 5.03
CA ARG A 35 -5.75 -24.07 5.08
C ARG A 35 -6.29 -23.46 6.37
N ASN A 36 -5.60 -23.67 7.49
CA ASN A 36 -6.02 -23.18 8.80
C ASN A 36 -5.30 -21.86 9.20
N SER A 37 -4.42 -21.36 8.35
CA SER A 37 -3.72 -20.09 8.56
C SER A 37 -4.67 -18.91 8.38
N TRP A 38 -4.43 -17.86 9.16
CA TRP A 38 -5.04 -16.55 8.95
C TRP A 38 -3.95 -15.51 8.80
N VAL A 39 -4.29 -14.44 8.10
CA VAL A 39 -3.41 -13.31 7.85
C VAL A 39 -3.50 -12.35 9.04
N THR A 40 -2.34 -12.02 9.59
CA THR A 40 -2.21 -11.11 10.74
C THR A 40 -2.08 -9.67 10.31
N THR A 41 -1.41 -9.42 9.18
CA THR A 41 -1.23 -8.09 8.60
C THR A 41 -1.11 -8.18 7.08
N ILE A 42 -1.68 -7.21 6.36
CA ILE A 42 -1.49 -7.02 4.91
C ILE A 42 -1.06 -5.58 4.68
N HIS A 43 -0.06 -5.39 3.81
CA HIS A 43 0.41 -4.08 3.36
C HIS A 43 0.12 -3.96 1.87
N TYR A 44 -0.68 -2.97 1.48
CA TYR A 44 -0.85 -2.53 0.11
C TYR A 44 0.04 -1.32 -0.11
N ALA A 45 0.71 -1.24 -1.24
CA ALA A 45 1.59 -0.14 -1.56
C ALA A 45 1.24 0.35 -2.97
N LEU A 46 0.61 1.52 -3.06
CA LEU A 46 0.24 2.18 -4.31
C LEU A 46 1.22 3.34 -4.56
N ASP A 47 1.84 3.35 -5.74
CA ASP A 47 2.63 4.48 -6.22
C ASP A 47 1.79 5.26 -7.23
N VAL A 48 1.65 6.57 -7.03
CA VAL A 48 0.93 7.45 -7.97
C VAL A 48 1.87 8.52 -8.52
N MET A 49 1.88 8.62 -9.84
CA MET A 49 2.69 9.57 -10.61
C MET A 49 2.05 10.95 -10.66
N GLY A 50 2.87 12.00 -10.61
CA GLY A 50 2.41 13.37 -10.87
C GLY A 50 1.50 13.94 -9.79
N MET A 51 1.50 13.34 -8.60
CA MET A 51 0.80 13.84 -7.43
C MET A 51 1.80 14.22 -6.34
N LYS A 52 1.63 15.39 -5.73
CA LYS A 52 2.29 15.76 -4.47
C LYS A 52 1.32 15.68 -3.31
N LEU A 53 1.83 15.43 -2.10
CA LEU A 53 0.97 15.29 -0.93
C LEU A 53 0.16 16.58 -0.67
N HIS A 54 0.79 17.75 -0.77
CA HIS A 54 0.14 19.03 -0.53
C HIS A 54 -0.88 19.46 -1.60
N ASP A 55 -0.91 18.82 -2.77
CA ASP A 55 -1.90 19.16 -3.81
C ASP A 55 -3.30 18.61 -3.48
N PHE A 56 -3.38 17.63 -2.56
CA PHE A 56 -4.61 16.91 -2.26
C PHE A 56 -4.99 16.98 -0.77
N LEU A 57 -6.29 16.94 -0.50
CA LEU A 57 -6.81 16.41 0.76
C LEU A 57 -7.05 14.93 0.54
N ILE A 58 -6.42 14.09 1.35
CA ILE A 58 -6.55 12.65 1.23
C ILE A 58 -7.23 12.14 2.50
N GLY A 59 -8.33 11.44 2.30
CA GLY A 59 -9.12 10.84 3.37
C GLY A 59 -9.04 9.31 3.32
N LEU A 60 -9.31 8.69 4.46
CA LEU A 60 -9.48 7.25 4.58
C LEU A 60 -10.85 6.98 5.21
N ALA A 61 -11.70 6.22 4.54
CA ALA A 61 -13.07 5.95 5.01
C ALA A 61 -13.06 5.28 6.40
N LYS A 62 -13.99 5.70 7.27
CA LYS A 62 -14.14 5.21 8.66
C LYS A 62 -12.93 5.50 9.57
N VAL A 63 -12.11 6.48 9.18
CA VAL A 63 -11.00 7.00 9.96
C VAL A 63 -11.21 8.51 10.12
N HIS A 64 -11.06 9.00 11.35
CA HIS A 64 -11.27 10.41 11.69
C HIS A 64 -9.99 11.10 12.15
N ASP A 65 -8.99 10.34 12.59
CA ASP A 65 -7.74 10.87 13.15
C ASP A 65 -6.56 10.62 12.22
N GLY A 66 -5.60 11.54 12.24
CA GLY A 66 -4.35 11.43 11.51
C GLY A 66 -3.30 12.42 12.01
N ASP A 67 -2.05 12.10 11.70
CA ASP A 67 -0.87 12.89 12.03
C ASP A 67 -0.20 13.36 10.73
N PHE A 68 0.24 14.61 10.70
CA PHE A 68 1.07 15.15 9.64
C PHE A 68 2.51 15.32 10.13
N ASN A 69 3.45 14.83 9.33
CA ASN A 69 4.88 15.04 9.53
C ASN A 69 5.38 16.05 8.51
N ASP A 70 6.09 17.07 9.00
CA ASP A 70 6.80 18.07 8.20
C ASP A 70 5.92 18.73 7.11
N PRO A 71 4.79 19.37 7.46
CA PRO A 71 3.97 20.07 6.49
C PRO A 71 4.82 21.16 5.81
N TYR A 72 4.96 21.10 4.48
CA TYR A 72 5.76 22.02 3.66
C TYR A 72 7.29 21.85 3.74
N GLY A 73 7.79 20.78 4.35
CA GLY A 73 9.22 20.48 4.40
C GLY A 73 9.70 19.52 3.31
N LYS A 74 10.93 19.02 3.44
CA LYS A 74 11.58 18.21 2.39
C LYS A 74 11.10 16.76 2.34
N GLN A 75 10.42 16.29 3.39
CA GLN A 75 9.89 14.93 3.51
C GLN A 75 8.49 14.97 4.10
N GLU A 76 7.55 15.55 3.34
CA GLU A 76 6.15 15.59 3.76
C GLU A 76 5.60 14.17 3.89
N GLY A 77 4.90 13.93 5.00
CA GLY A 77 4.24 12.67 5.26
C GLY A 77 2.93 12.87 6.01
N MET A 78 1.97 12.01 5.74
CA MET A 78 0.70 11.96 6.44
C MET A 78 0.40 10.53 6.84
N ARG A 79 -0.05 10.35 8.07
CA ARG A 79 -0.51 9.08 8.60
C ARG A 79 -1.97 9.20 8.99
N LEU A 80 -2.84 8.37 8.41
CA LEU A 80 -4.25 8.31 8.76
C LEU A 80 -4.54 6.99 9.47
N GLY A 81 -5.38 7.04 10.51
CA GLY A 81 -5.97 5.85 11.12
C GLY A 81 -5.14 5.23 12.24
N THR A 82 -5.74 4.21 12.83
CA THR A 82 -5.27 3.59 14.07
C THR A 82 -4.97 2.10 13.87
N THR A 83 -5.08 1.28 14.89
CA THR A 83 -4.49 -0.07 14.94
C THR A 83 -4.96 -1.03 13.84
N THR A 84 -6.21 -0.94 13.40
CA THR A 84 -6.78 -1.91 12.43
C THR A 84 -6.49 -1.53 10.99
N VAL A 85 -6.60 -0.26 10.63
CA VAL A 85 -6.27 0.24 9.30
C VAL A 85 -5.47 1.53 9.45
N VAL A 86 -4.27 1.51 8.87
CA VAL A 86 -3.37 2.68 8.79
C VAL A 86 -3.10 2.98 7.33
N ALA A 87 -3.21 4.24 6.94
CA ALA A 87 -2.60 4.75 5.71
C ALA A 87 -1.35 5.55 6.07
N SER A 88 -0.22 5.23 5.46
CA SER A 88 0.99 6.06 5.46
C SER A 88 1.18 6.62 4.06
N ILE A 89 1.24 7.93 3.94
CA ILE A 89 1.25 8.63 2.66
C ILE A 89 2.43 9.58 2.66
N TYR A 90 3.36 9.44 1.72
CA TYR A 90 4.59 10.22 1.73
C TYR A 90 5.20 10.31 0.32
N GLU A 91 6.05 11.31 0.12
CA GLU A 91 6.79 11.46 -1.14
C GLU A 91 7.94 10.44 -1.21
N LYS A 92 7.99 9.65 -2.28
CA LYS A 92 9.04 8.64 -2.48
C LYS A 92 10.24 9.29 -3.18
N VAL A 93 11.24 9.69 -2.40
CA VAL A 93 12.36 10.54 -2.85
C VAL A 93 13.37 9.83 -3.78
N ASN A 94 13.41 8.49 -3.84
CA ASN A 94 14.43 7.77 -4.62
C ASN A 94 13.82 6.61 -5.43
N ALA A 95 13.80 6.72 -6.76
CA ALA A 95 13.73 5.59 -7.68
C ALA A 95 15.07 5.51 -8.44
N PRO A 96 15.74 4.34 -8.51
CA PRO A 96 17.03 4.21 -9.19
C PRO A 96 16.90 4.35 -10.70
N GLU A 97 17.93 4.89 -11.36
CA GLU A 97 17.97 5.00 -12.82
C GLU A 97 18.17 3.60 -13.46
N LEU A 98 17.29 3.18 -14.38
CA LEU A 98 17.33 1.85 -15.03
C LEU A 98 17.28 1.97 -16.56
N SER A 99 18.00 1.10 -17.28
CA SER A 99 18.03 1.11 -18.76
C SER A 99 16.75 0.52 -19.39
N LEU A 100 16.45 0.88 -20.64
CA LEU A 100 15.23 0.45 -21.37
C LEU A 100 15.08 -1.08 -21.50
N GLU A 101 16.19 -1.82 -21.55
CA GLU A 101 16.18 -3.28 -21.64
C GLU A 101 15.87 -3.94 -20.29
N GLU A 102 16.41 -3.39 -19.19
CA GLU A 102 16.10 -3.81 -17.82
C GLU A 102 14.61 -3.56 -17.48
N ARG A 103 14.04 -2.44 -17.97
CA ARG A 103 12.62 -2.05 -17.84
C ARG A 103 11.62 -3.06 -18.47
N ARG A 104 12.04 -3.87 -19.44
CA ARG A 104 11.16 -4.82 -20.17
C ARG A 104 11.19 -6.24 -19.61
N ALA A 105 12.26 -6.61 -18.90
CA ALA A 105 12.47 -7.96 -18.40
C ALA A 105 11.72 -8.23 -17.08
N THR A 106 11.33 -7.20 -16.34
CA THR A 106 10.57 -7.32 -15.09
C THR A 106 9.07 -7.15 -15.37
N ALA A 107 8.23 -8.07 -14.88
CA ALA A 107 6.77 -7.98 -14.97
C ALA A 107 6.16 -6.85 -14.10
N GLN A 108 6.96 -5.85 -13.75
CA GLN A 108 6.60 -4.67 -12.98
C GLN A 108 7.07 -3.44 -13.77
N LEU A 109 6.11 -2.61 -14.15
CA LEU A 109 6.29 -1.34 -14.85
C LEU A 109 7.36 -0.45 -14.19
N THR A 110 8.20 0.23 -14.98
CA THR A 110 8.71 1.57 -14.59
C THR A 110 8.91 2.49 -15.81
N LEU A 111 8.54 3.74 -15.56
CA LEU A 111 8.39 4.90 -16.44
C LEU A 111 9.70 5.69 -16.56
N ASP A 112 9.69 6.77 -17.35
CA ASP A 112 10.89 7.52 -17.75
C ASP A 112 11.33 8.60 -16.74
N GLU A 113 12.63 8.66 -16.45
CA GLU A 113 13.29 9.56 -15.47
C GLU A 113 13.13 11.05 -15.77
N SER A 114 12.91 11.42 -17.02
CA SER A 114 12.65 12.81 -17.42
C SER A 114 11.34 13.37 -16.85
N GLN A 115 10.52 12.54 -16.19
CA GLN A 115 9.19 12.87 -15.66
C GLN A 115 9.12 12.99 -14.14
N HIS A 116 10.25 13.04 -13.43
CA HIS A 116 10.30 12.86 -11.97
C HIS A 116 10.64 14.12 -11.17
N GLU A 117 9.65 14.99 -11.03
CA GLU A 117 9.27 15.51 -9.71
C GLU A 117 7.90 14.86 -9.38
N CYS A 118 7.59 14.52 -8.12
CA CYS A 118 6.26 14.01 -7.65
C CYS A 118 5.96 12.49 -7.80
N PHE A 119 6.51 11.65 -6.91
CA PHE A 119 5.95 10.32 -6.61
C PHE A 119 5.28 10.31 -5.24
N LEU A 120 3.98 10.05 -5.20
CA LEU A 120 3.26 9.84 -3.96
C LEU A 120 3.10 8.34 -3.70
N ARG A 121 3.71 7.84 -2.62
CA ARG A 121 3.47 6.48 -2.14
C ARG A 121 2.36 6.50 -1.09
N LEU A 122 1.38 5.63 -1.29
CA LEU A 122 0.33 5.32 -0.32
C LEU A 122 0.50 3.87 0.15
N GLU A 123 0.83 3.69 1.41
CA GLU A 123 0.90 2.39 2.06
C GLU A 123 -0.32 2.19 2.96
N LEU A 124 -1.19 1.23 2.62
CA LEU A 124 -2.33 0.84 3.43
C LEU A 124 -2.02 -0.45 4.16
N ARG A 125 -2.02 -0.39 5.49
CA ARG A 125 -1.85 -1.54 6.36
C ARG A 125 -3.17 -1.95 6.98
N LEU A 126 -3.58 -3.20 6.79
CA LEU A 126 -4.68 -3.83 7.51
C LEU A 126 -4.15 -4.85 8.51
N SER A 127 -4.54 -4.70 9.76
CA SER A 127 -4.31 -5.66 10.84
C SER A 127 -5.66 -6.12 11.39
N PRO A 128 -6.20 -7.27 10.95
CA PRO A 128 -7.53 -7.76 11.33
C PRO A 128 -7.75 -7.97 12.85
N GLY A 129 -6.67 -8.04 13.62
CA GLY A 129 -6.71 -8.13 15.08
C GLY A 129 -7.40 -9.42 15.54
N LYS A 130 -8.49 -9.29 16.33
CA LYS A 130 -9.26 -10.43 16.84
C LYS A 130 -10.10 -11.12 15.77
N GLN A 131 -10.42 -10.43 14.67
CA GLN A 131 -11.16 -11.02 13.56
C GLN A 131 -10.17 -11.79 12.68
N LYS A 132 -10.29 -13.12 12.62
CA LYS A 132 -9.39 -13.95 11.82
C LYS A 132 -9.71 -13.80 10.33
N LEU A 133 -8.83 -13.14 9.59
CA LEU A 133 -8.87 -13.15 8.12
C LEU A 133 -8.20 -14.43 7.61
N MET A 134 -8.99 -15.46 7.34
CA MET A 134 -8.46 -16.73 6.84
C MET A 134 -7.74 -16.53 5.51
N LEU A 135 -6.60 -17.21 5.33
CA LEU A 135 -5.83 -17.14 4.08
C LEU A 135 -6.68 -17.52 2.86
N SER A 136 -7.58 -18.49 3.03
CA SER A 136 -8.52 -18.95 2.01
C SER A 136 -9.53 -17.87 1.56
N ASN A 137 -9.73 -16.83 2.37
CA ASN A 137 -10.74 -15.81 2.14
C ASN A 137 -10.12 -14.49 1.65
N LEU A 138 -8.82 -14.45 1.34
CA LEU A 138 -8.15 -13.25 0.84
C LEU A 138 -8.81 -12.68 -0.42
N SER A 139 -9.30 -13.53 -1.32
CA SER A 139 -9.99 -13.10 -2.54
C SER A 139 -11.34 -12.42 -2.30
N GLN A 140 -11.91 -12.59 -1.10
CA GLN A 140 -13.18 -11.99 -0.70
C GLN A 140 -12.97 -10.68 0.07
N MET A 141 -11.73 -10.28 0.29
CA MET A 141 -11.41 -9.07 1.04
C MET A 141 -11.83 -7.83 0.24
N GLU A 142 -12.41 -6.85 0.94
CA GLU A 142 -12.62 -5.52 0.38
C GLU A 142 -11.29 -4.93 -0.09
N ASN A 143 -11.28 -4.30 -1.26
CA ASN A 143 -10.12 -3.58 -1.74
C ASN A 143 -9.84 -2.39 -0.82
N LEU A 144 -8.75 -2.41 -0.05
CA LEU A 144 -8.45 -1.30 0.86
C LEU A 144 -8.24 0.02 0.12
N VAL A 145 -7.78 -0.01 -1.14
CA VAL A 145 -7.56 1.18 -1.95
C VAL A 145 -8.88 1.91 -2.22
N SER A 146 -10.02 1.20 -2.32
CA SER A 146 -11.32 1.84 -2.53
C SER A 146 -11.81 2.63 -1.32
N ARG A 147 -11.12 2.54 -0.17
CA ARG A 147 -11.40 3.35 1.02
C ARG A 147 -10.67 4.68 1.02
N LEU A 148 -9.74 4.90 0.09
CA LEU A 148 -9.07 6.18 -0.08
C LEU A 148 -9.98 7.16 -0.84
N ALA A 149 -10.01 8.40 -0.37
CA ALA A 149 -10.65 9.51 -1.08
C ALA A 149 -9.61 10.59 -1.34
N PHE A 150 -9.64 11.18 -2.53
CA PHE A 150 -8.75 12.25 -2.94
C PHE A 150 -9.56 13.44 -3.40
N TYR A 151 -9.25 14.61 -2.84
CA TYR A 151 -9.86 15.88 -3.24
C TYR A 151 -8.75 16.85 -3.60
N ASP A 152 -8.79 17.42 -4.81
CA ASP A 152 -7.85 18.48 -5.20
C ASP A 152 -8.05 19.69 -4.28
N ARG A 153 -6.99 20.17 -3.62
CA ARG A 153 -7.07 21.33 -2.73
C ARG A 153 -7.52 22.60 -3.44
N LYS A 154 -7.37 22.70 -4.77
CA LYS A 154 -7.91 23.81 -5.57
C LYS A 154 -9.43 23.93 -5.44
N LEU A 155 -10.14 22.83 -5.14
CA LEU A 155 -11.58 22.85 -4.91
C LEU A 155 -11.98 23.72 -3.71
N ILE A 156 -11.12 23.89 -2.71
CA ILE A 156 -11.36 24.79 -1.56
C ILE A 156 -11.62 26.24 -2.04
N ARG A 157 -11.05 26.63 -3.19
CA ARG A 157 -11.21 27.96 -3.79
C ARG A 157 -12.40 28.05 -4.76
N ASP A 158 -13.12 26.96 -4.99
CA ASP A 158 -14.30 26.98 -5.85
C ASP A 158 -15.43 27.76 -5.17
N ARG A 159 -15.89 28.82 -5.83
CA ARG A 159 -16.98 29.69 -5.32
C ARG A 159 -18.34 29.00 -5.28
N LYS A 160 -18.47 27.85 -5.94
CA LYS A 160 -19.67 27.00 -5.92
C LYS A 160 -19.59 25.88 -4.90
N LEU A 161 -18.45 25.72 -4.22
CA LEU A 161 -18.32 24.75 -3.14
C LEU A 161 -19.21 25.17 -1.98
N ASP A 162 -19.81 24.19 -1.30
CA ASP A 162 -20.58 24.46 -0.09
C ASP A 162 -19.70 25.21 0.93
N PRO A 163 -20.13 26.38 1.43
CA PRO A 163 -19.36 27.18 2.38
C PRO A 163 -18.98 26.43 3.66
N ASP A 164 -19.72 25.39 4.04
CA ASP A 164 -19.42 24.58 5.22
C ASP A 164 -18.35 23.52 4.93
N PHE A 165 -18.15 23.13 3.67
CA PHE A 165 -17.04 22.29 3.24
C PHE A 165 -15.75 23.10 3.06
N ALA A 166 -15.84 24.37 2.65
CA ALA A 166 -14.68 25.25 2.44
C ALA A 166 -14.01 25.76 3.73
N LYS A 167 -14.64 25.57 4.90
CA LYS A 167 -14.13 26.00 6.22
C LYS A 167 -13.38 24.91 7.01
N LEU A 168 -13.39 23.66 6.52
CA LEU A 168 -12.60 22.54 7.05
C LEU A 168 -11.14 22.65 6.62
#